data_AF-A0A953QHD3-F1
#
_entry.id   AF-A0A953QHD3-F1
#
_cell.length_a   1.000
_cell.length_b   1.000
_cell.length_c   1.000
_cell.angle_alpha   90.00
_cell.angle_beta   90.00
_cell.angle_gamma   90.00
#
_symmetry.space_group_name_H-M   'P 1'
#
loop_
_entity.id
_entity.type
_entity.pdbx_description
1 polymer ?
#
loop_
_entity_poly.entity_id
_entity_poly.type
_entity_poly.pdbx_seq_one_letter_code
_entity_poly.pdbx_strand_id
1 'polypeptide(L)'
;MLPTMAGKPTIAIVGPGRLGSALARKLSRAGYTISEIVARNTSASLRRASGLAKSVRARSSTGATARLDADLVWFCVPDKEITL
;
A
#
# COMPACT_ATOMS: atom_id res chain seq x y z
N MET A 1 13.33 13.67 29.50
CA MET A 1 13.23 12.62 28.47
C MET A 1 12.42 13.18 27.32
N LEU A 2 13.07 13.60 26.23
CA LEU A 2 12.35 14.05 25.03
C LEU A 2 11.62 12.83 24.43
N PRO A 3 10.34 12.93 24.04
CA PRO A 3 9.66 11.82 23.38
C PRO A 3 10.49 11.41 22.17
N THR A 4 10.88 10.14 22.14
CA THR A 4 11.55 9.51 21.00
C THR A 4 10.75 9.90 19.75
N MET A 5 11.37 10.57 18.78
CA MET A 5 10.73 10.81 17.48
C MET A 5 10.35 9.43 16.94
N ALA A 6 9.07 9.07 17.06
CA ALA A 6 8.56 7.81 16.54
C ALA A 6 8.99 7.72 15.08
N GLY A 7 9.60 6.59 14.70
CA GLY A 7 10.00 6.35 13.31
C GLY A 7 8.82 6.60 12.37
N LYS A 8 9.10 6.92 11.10
CA LYS A 8 8.03 7.11 10.11
C LYS A 8 7.13 5.87 10.09
N PRO A 9 5.79 6.04 10.12
CA PRO A 9 4.88 4.91 10.11
C PRO A 9 5.11 4.03 8.87
N THR A 10 5.00 2.73 9.06
CA THR A 10 4.91 1.75 7.98
C THR A 10 3.54 1.83 7.32
N ILE A 11 3.50 1.69 5.99
CA ILE A 11 2.30 1.98 5.20
C ILE A 11 1.92 0.79 4.32
N ALA A 12 0.65 0.39 4.38
CA ALA A 12 0.02 -0.50 3.40
C ALA A 12 -0.88 0.31 2.47
N ILE A 13 -0.90 -0.04 1.18
CA ILE A 13 -1.74 0.60 0.16
C ILE A 13 -2.70 -0.42 -0.44
N VAL A 14 -4.00 -0.15 -0.33
CA VAL A 14 -5.06 -0.95 -0.96
C VAL A 14 -5.50 -0.26 -2.24
N GLY A 15 -5.38 -0.94 -3.37
CA GLY A 15 -5.76 -0.42 -4.69
C GLY A 15 -4.58 0.19 -5.46
N PRO A 16 -3.88 -0.59 -6.33
CA PRO A 16 -2.80 -0.10 -7.19
C PRO A 16 -3.35 0.61 -8.44
N GLY A 17 -4.27 1.57 -8.23
CA GLY A 17 -4.79 2.47 -9.25
C GLY A 17 -3.84 3.65 -9.51
N ARG A 18 -4.35 4.73 -10.13
CA ARG A 18 -3.58 5.96 -10.38
C ARG A 18 -3.11 6.59 -9.07
N LEU A 19 -4.03 6.79 -8.13
CA LEU A 19 -3.74 7.38 -6.82
C LEU A 19 -2.79 6.51 -6.00
N GLY A 20 -3.16 5.26 -5.73
CA GLY A 20 -2.35 4.35 -4.91
C GLY A 20 -0.93 4.16 -5.45
N SER A 21 -0.77 4.08 -6.77
CA SER A 21 0.57 3.96 -7.39
C SER A 21 1.41 5.24 -7.24
N ALA A 22 0.81 6.41 -7.46
CA ALA A 22 1.52 7.68 -7.31
C ALA A 22 1.89 7.92 -5.85
N LEU A 23 0.95 7.68 -4.93
CA LEU A 23 1.11 7.84 -3.50
C LEU A 23 2.21 6.92 -2.95
N ALA A 24 2.15 5.62 -3.25
CA ALA A 24 3.17 4.65 -2.82
C ALA A 24 4.59 5.06 -3.25
N ARG A 25 4.76 5.52 -4.49
CA ARG A 25 6.06 5.97 -5.01
C ARG A 25 6.55 7.24 -4.31
N LYS A 26 5.66 8.20 -4.04
CA LYS A 26 6.01 9.46 -3.38
C LYS A 26 6.35 9.24 -1.91
N LEU A 27 5.58 8.42 -1.20
CA LEU A 27 5.85 8.05 0.19
C LEU A 27 7.16 7.26 0.31
N SER A 28 7.40 6.27 -0.56
CA SER A 28 8.67 5.53 -0.59
C SER A 28 9.86 6.46 -0.83
N ARG A 29 9.77 7.40 -1.78
CA ARG A 29 10.80 8.42 -2.02
C ARG A 29 11.00 9.38 -0.85
N ALA A 30 9.95 9.65 -0.09
CA ALA A 30 10.01 10.45 1.13
C ALA A 30 10.55 9.65 2.33
N GLY A 31 10.95 8.38 2.15
CA GLY A 31 11.55 7.54 3.19
C GLY A 31 10.55 6.84 4.10
N TYR A 32 9.27 6.73 3.70
CA TYR A 32 8.32 5.85 4.37
C TYR A 32 8.48 4.42 3.86
N THR A 33 8.36 3.44 4.76
CA THR A 33 8.35 2.03 4.39
C THR A 33 6.98 1.64 3.87
N ILE A 34 6.91 1.15 2.63
CA ILE A 34 5.70 0.53 2.10
C ILE A 34 5.78 -0.97 2.39
N SER A 35 4.96 -1.48 3.30
CA SER A 35 4.98 -2.90 3.68
C SER A 35 4.27 -3.77 2.65
N GLU A 36 3.13 -3.29 2.14
CA GLU A 36 2.22 -4.09 1.33
C GLU A 36 1.43 -3.27 0.30
N ILE A 37 1.29 -3.81 -0.91
CA ILE A 37 0.39 -3.33 -1.97
C ILE A 37 -0.69 -4.39 -2.19
N VAL A 38 -1.92 -4.09 -1.78
CA VAL A 38 -3.07 -4.99 -1.89
C VAL A 38 -3.87 -4.65 -3.14
N ALA A 39 -4.25 -5.68 -3.90
CA ALA A 39 -5.10 -5.53 -5.08
C ALA A 39 -6.24 -6.53 -5.13
N ARG A 40 -7.25 -6.24 -5.94
CA ARG A 40 -8.29 -7.25 -6.24
C ARG A 40 -7.72 -8.42 -7.04
N ASN A 41 -8.34 -9.59 -6.89
CA ASN A 41 -7.93 -10.83 -7.54
C ASN A 41 -8.31 -10.87 -9.04
N THR A 42 -7.69 -9.99 -9.83
CA THR A 42 -7.81 -9.96 -11.30
C THR A 42 -6.42 -9.84 -11.90
N SER A 43 -6.13 -10.56 -12.99
CA SER A 43 -4.81 -10.60 -13.64
C SER A 43 -4.18 -9.22 -13.86
N ALA A 44 -4.94 -8.27 -14.40
CA ALA A 44 -4.48 -6.90 -14.65
C ALA A 44 -4.15 -6.12 -13.36
N SER A 45 -4.88 -6.35 -12.27
CA SER A 45 -4.62 -5.70 -10.98
C SER A 45 -3.45 -6.35 -10.25
N LEU A 46 -3.32 -7.67 -10.33
CA LEU A 46 -2.16 -8.40 -9.78
C LEU A 46 -0.86 -7.99 -10.46
N ARG A 47 -0.86 -7.88 -11.80
CA ARG A 47 0.30 -7.39 -12.56
C ARG A 47 0.69 -5.97 -12.14
N ARG A 48 -0.28 -5.07 -11.96
CA ARG A 48 -0.03 -3.71 -11.46
C ARG A 48 0.49 -3.70 -10.03
N ALA A 49 -0.11 -4.48 -9.13
CA ALA A 49 0.33 -4.61 -7.75
C ALA A 49 1.77 -5.11 -7.67
N SER A 50 2.10 -6.19 -8.38
CA SER A 50 3.45 -6.76 -8.41
C SER A 50 4.47 -5.77 -8.97
N GLY A 51 4.15 -5.09 -10.07
CA GLY A 51 5.04 -4.07 -10.66
C GLY A 51 5.27 -2.87 -9.73
N LEU A 52 4.23 -2.39 -9.05
CA LEU A 52 4.35 -1.32 -8.07
C LEU A 52 5.15 -1.78 -6.86
N ALA A 53 4.81 -2.93 -6.28
CA ALA A 53 5.45 -3.49 -5.10
C ALA A 53 6.96 -3.67 -5.30
N LYS A 54 7.39 -4.23 -6.43
CA LYS A 54 8.82 -4.31 -6.80
C LYS A 54 9.50 -2.95 -6.79
N SER A 55 8.83 -1.91 -7.32
CA SER A 55 9.41 -0.57 -7.43
C SER A 55 9.52 0.18 -6.11
N VAL A 56 8.78 -0.24 -5.07
CA VAL A 56 8.83 0.35 -3.72
C VAL A 56 9.35 -0.62 -2.67
N ARG A 57 9.89 -1.79 -3.10
CA ARG A 57 10.39 -2.88 -2.24
C ARG A 57 9.35 -3.41 -1.23
N ALA A 58 8.09 -3.46 -1.63
CA ALA A 58 6.97 -3.96 -0.83
C ALA A 58 6.57 -5.39 -1.24
N ARG A 59 5.73 -6.04 -0.42
CA ARG A 59 4.96 -7.22 -0.82
C ARG A 59 3.77 -6.83 -1.70
N SER A 60 3.40 -7.69 -2.65
CA SER A 60 2.09 -7.63 -3.32
C SER A 60 1.18 -8.73 -2.79
N SER A 61 -0.09 -8.42 -2.55
CA SER A 61 -1.10 -9.38 -2.08
C SER A 61 -2.49 -9.08 -2.64
N THR A 62 -3.43 -9.96 -2.30
CA THR A 62 -4.86 -9.80 -2.58
C THR A 62 -5.64 -9.56 -1.29
N GLY A 63 -6.91 -9.14 -1.38
CA GLY A 63 -7.78 -9.04 -0.20
C GLY A 63 -7.81 -10.32 0.65
N ALA A 64 -7.72 -11.51 0.02
CA ALA A 64 -7.71 -12.79 0.72
C ALA A 64 -6.36 -13.16 1.38
N THR A 65 -5.27 -12.49 0.99
CA THR A 65 -3.90 -12.82 1.43
C THR A 65 -3.18 -11.63 2.09
N ALA A 66 -3.86 -10.48 2.18
CA ALA A 66 -3.33 -9.28 2.77
C ALA A 66 -3.09 -9.49 4.26
N ARG A 67 -1.92 -9.06 4.75
CA ARG A 67 -1.64 -9.09 6.19
C ARG A 67 -2.08 -7.81 6.86
N LEU A 68 -1.99 -6.68 6.15
CA LEU A 68 -2.28 -5.35 6.68
C LEU A 68 -1.52 -5.04 7.98
N ASP A 69 -0.33 -5.62 8.13
CA ASP A 69 0.61 -5.38 9.21
C ASP A 69 1.39 -4.09 8.89
N ALA A 70 0.74 -2.96 9.17
CA ALA A 70 1.24 -1.60 8.93
C ALA A 70 0.62 -0.64 9.94
N ASP A 71 1.37 0.40 10.29
CA ASP A 71 0.87 1.48 11.18
C ASP A 71 -0.25 2.30 10.52
N LEU A 72 -0.26 2.36 9.18
CA LEU A 72 -1.25 3.09 8.39
C LEU A 72 -1.66 2.33 7.13
N VAL A 73 -2.98 2.17 6.93
CA VAL A 73 -3.55 1.57 5.72
C VAL A 73 -4.26 2.65 4.90
N TRP A 74 -3.84 2.84 3.65
CA TRP A 74 -4.52 3.73 2.70
C TRP A 74 -5.42 2.95 1.75
N PHE A 75 -6.72 3.18 1.85
CA PHE A 75 -7.69 2.74 0.86
C PHE A 75 -7.71 3.69 -0.34
N CYS A 76 -7.04 3.29 -1.41
CA CYS A 76 -7.01 4.00 -2.69
C CYS A 76 -7.94 3.31 -3.71
N VAL A 77 -9.14 2.95 -3.26
CA VAL A 77 -10.20 2.31 -4.04
C VAL A 77 -11.38 3.28 -4.23
N PRO A 78 -12.24 3.08 -5.24
CA PRO A 78 -13.47 3.85 -5.35
C PRO A 78 -14.39 3.65 -4.14
N ASP A 79 -15.11 4.69 -3.74
CA ASP A 79 -15.98 4.70 -2.55
C ASP A 79 -17.00 3.56 -2.51
N LYS A 80 -17.54 3.16 -3.67
CA LYS A 80 -18.47 2.02 -3.78
C LYS A 80 -17.89 0.70 -3.26
N GLU A 81 -16.56 0.56 -3.26
CA GLU A 81 -15.86 -0.62 -2.75
C GLU A 81 -15.65 -0.55 -1.23
N ILE A 82 -15.95 0.59 -0.59
CA ILE A 82 -15.89 0.85 0.85
C ILE A 82 -17.32 0.88 1.41
N THR A 83 -18.10 -0.14 1.07
CA THR A 83 -19.47 -0.30 1.59
C THR A 83 -19.46 -1.42 2.64
N LEU A 84 -20.29 -1.28 3.68
CA LEU A 84 -20.52 -2.29 4.72
C LEU A 84 -21.38 -3.45 4.21
#